data_AF-A0A5S5MER0-F1
#
_entry.id   AF-A0A5S5MER0-F1
#
_cell.length_a   1.000
_cell.length_b   1.000
_cell.length_c   1.000
_cell.angle_alpha   90.00
_cell.angle_beta   90.00
_cell.angle_gamma   90.00
#
_symmetry.space_group_name_H-M   'P 1'
#
loop_
_entity.id
_entity.type
_entity.pdbx_description
1 polymer ?
#
loop_
_entity_poly.entity_id
_entity_poly.type
_entity_poly.pdbx_seq_one_letter_code
_entity_poly.pdbx_strand_id
1 'polypeptide(L)' 'MFGMGMPEILIILALALIVIGPKKLPDLARSLGKAFGEFKSASKDFKDALNAETPVGEESKSLKAPDENKEKDTRHEG' A
#
# COMPACT_ATOMS: atom_id res chain seq x y z
N MET A 1 3.24 -21.07 -30.62
CA MET A 1 3.94 -19.78 -30.45
C MET A 1 4.14 -19.58 -28.96
N PHE A 2 5.38 -19.55 -28.50
CA PHE A 2 5.74 -19.41 -27.08
C PHE A 2 5.34 -18.00 -26.61
N GLY A 3 4.11 -17.87 -26.11
CA GLY A 3 3.73 -16.69 -25.35
C GLY A 3 4.49 -16.70 -24.03
N MET A 4 5.08 -15.57 -23.65
CA MET A 4 5.61 -15.36 -22.29
C MET A 4 4.48 -15.64 -21.30
N GLY A 5 4.42 -16.88 -20.85
CA GLY A 5 3.46 -17.33 -19.88
C GLY A 5 4.06 -17.27 -18.50
N MET A 6 3.24 -17.65 -17.52
CA MET A 6 3.72 -17.93 -16.18
C MET A 6 4.94 -18.89 -16.14
N PRO A 7 5.08 -19.91 -17.03
CA PRO A 7 6.23 -20.80 -17.02
C PRO A 7 7.58 -20.11 -17.23
N GLU A 8 7.70 -19.23 -18.23
CA GLU A 8 8.96 -18.53 -18.52
C GLU A 8 9.39 -17.61 -17.35
N ILE A 9 8.42 -16.90 -16.73
CA ILE A 9 8.68 -16.05 -15.57
C ILE A 9 9.18 -16.87 -14.38
N LEU A 10 8.59 -18.05 -14.15
CA LEU A 10 9.00 -18.95 -13.05
C LEU A 10 10.43 -19.48 -13.25
N ILE A 11 10.83 -19.77 -14.48
CA ILE A 11 12.21 -20.20 -14.79
C ILE A 11 13.20 -19.07 -14.49
N ILE A 12 12.90 -17.84 -14.93
CA ILE A 12 13.76 -16.68 -14.66
C ILE A 12 13.84 -16.41 -13.16
N LEU A 13 12.71 -16.50 -12.45
CA LEU A 13 12.66 -16.36 -11.01
C LEU A 13 13.52 -17.44 -10.33
N ALA A 14 13.42 -18.71 -10.75
CA ALA A 14 14.23 -19.79 -10.19
C ALA A 14 15.74 -19.54 -10.37
N LEU A 15 16.17 -19.04 -11.54
CA LEU A 15 17.57 -18.66 -11.77
C LEU A 15 18.00 -17.49 -10.87
N ALA A 16 17.16 -16.46 -10.73
CA ALA A 16 17.43 -15.34 -9.84
C ALA A 16 17.52 -15.78 -8.37
N LEU A 17 16.67 -16.74 -7.95
CA LEU A 17 16.71 -17.34 -6.63
C LEU A 17 17.98 -18.16 -6.38
N ILE A 18 18.57 -18.78 -7.39
CA ILE A 18 19.85 -19.49 -7.24
C ILE A 18 20.98 -18.49 -7.00
N VAL A 19 20.98 -17.37 -7.73
CA VAL A 19 22.02 -16.32 -7.60
C VAL A 19 21.90 -15.57 -6.27
N ILE A 20 20.69 -15.17 -5.88
CA ILE A 20 20.44 -14.34 -4.69
C ILE A 20 20.23 -15.21 -3.44
N GLY A 21 19.64 -16.39 -3.60
CA GLY A 21 19.21 -17.28 -2.53
C GLY A 21 17.75 -17.04 -2.10
N PRO A 22 16.88 -18.07 -2.02
CA PRO A 22 15.47 -17.89 -1.63
C PRO A 22 15.30 -17.40 -0.19
N LYS A 23 16.29 -17.65 0.68
CA LYS A 23 16.31 -17.14 2.05
C LYS A 23 16.59 -15.62 2.11
N LYS A 24 17.23 -15.04 1.10
CA LYS A 24 17.57 -13.61 1.05
C LYS A 24 16.46 -12.74 0.47
N LEU A 25 15.58 -13.30 -0.36
CA LEU A 25 14.39 -12.60 -0.86
C LEU A 25 13.51 -11.98 0.25
N PRO A 26 13.10 -12.71 1.30
CA PRO A 26 12.26 -12.13 2.34
C PRO A 26 12.98 -11.02 3.11
N ASP A 27 14.30 -11.15 3.33
CA ASP A 27 15.09 -10.12 3.99
C ASP A 27 15.19 -8.86 3.12
N LEU A 28 15.42 -9.01 1.81
CA LEU A 28 15.46 -7.91 0.85
C LEU A 28 14.10 -7.23 0.71
N ALA A 29 13.01 -8.00 0.65
CA ALA A 29 11.65 -7.46 0.62
C ALA A 29 11.31 -6.70 1.90
N ARG A 30 11.75 -7.19 3.07
CA ARG A 30 11.57 -6.48 4.36
C ARG A 30 12.36 -5.18 4.42
N SER A 31 13.61 -5.16 3.96
CA SER A 31 14.43 -3.94 3.97
C SER A 31 13.89 -2.90 2.99
N LEU A 32 13.57 -3.30 1.76
CA LEU A 32 12.92 -2.44 0.77
C LEU A 32 11.57 -1.95 1.27
N GLY A 33 10.74 -2.83 1.84
CA GLY A 33 9.42 -2.47 2.37
C GLY A 33 9.50 -1.42 3.48
N LYS A 34 10.47 -1.54 4.40
CA LYS A 34 10.72 -0.53 5.43
C LYS A 34 11.15 0.79 4.81
N ALA A 35 12.12 0.77 3.89
CA ALA A 35 12.59 1.97 3.20
C ALA A 35 11.47 2.68 2.41
N PHE A 36 10.63 1.92 1.70
CA PHE A 36 9.45 2.46 1.01
C PHE A 36 8.42 3.04 1.98
N GLY A 37 8.21 2.41 3.14
CA GLY A 37 7.33 2.91 4.19
C GLY A 37 7.81 4.24 4.77
N GLU A 38 9.09 4.32 5.13
CA GLU A 38 9.75 5.54 5.61
C GLU A 38 9.72 6.63 4.54
N PHE A 39 10.05 6.30 3.29
CA PHE A 39 9.99 7.22 2.16
C PHE A 39 8.57 7.76 1.93
N LYS A 40 7.54 6.92 2.04
CA LYS A 40 6.14 7.32 1.90
C LYS A 40 5.72 8.29 3.02
N SER A 41 6.11 8.00 4.26
CA SER A 41 5.83 8.88 5.40
C SER A 41 6.54 10.22 5.25
N ALA A 42 7.84 10.23 4.95
CA ALA A 42 8.61 11.46 4.71
C ALA A 42 8.05 12.27 3.53
N SER A 43 7.64 11.60 2.45
CA SER A 43 6.99 12.26 1.29
C SER A 43 5.64 12.87 1.66
N LYS A 44 4.89 12.25 2.59
CA LYS A 44 3.62 12.80 3.07
C LYS A 44 3.87 14.04 3.92
N ASP A 45 4.81 13.98 4.85
CA ASP A 45 5.13 15.11 5.73
C ASP A 45 5.68 16.29 4.91
N PHE A 46 6.48 16.01 3.88
CA PHE A 46 6.93 17.01 2.92
C PHE A 46 5.77 17.64 2.15
N LYS A 47 4.83 16.84 1.63
CA LYS A 47 3.61 17.35 0.97
C LYS A 47 2.78 18.21 1.90
N ASP A 48 2.60 17.78 3.15
CA ASP A 48 1.83 18.53 4.15
C ASP A 48 2.53 19.87 4.48
N ALA A 49 3.86 19.88 4.56
CA ALA A 49 4.65 21.11 4.75
C ALA A 49 4.54 22.07 3.55
N LEU A 50 4.59 21.57 2.32
CA LEU A 50 4.42 22.40 1.13
C LEU A 50 2.98 22.91 0.95
N ASN A 51 1.98 22.14 1.39
CA ASN A 51 0.58 22.56 1.34
C ASN A 51 0.26 23.63 2.40
N ALA A 52 0.98 23.65 3.52
CA ALA A 52 0.86 24.68 4.55
C ALA A 52 1.25 26.09 4.05
N GLU A 53 1.96 26.20 2.93
CA GLU A 53 2.42 27.48 2.34
C GLU A 53 1.53 27.96 1.16
N THR A 54 0.60 27.13 0.66
CA THR A 54 -0.37 27.52 -0.38
C THR A 54 -1.72 26.83 -0.18
N PRO A 55 -2.80 27.56 0.16
CA PRO A 55 -4.12 26.97 0.36
C PRO A 55 -4.78 26.68 -0.99
N VAL A 56 -4.43 25.55 -1.62
CA VAL A 56 -5.21 25.01 -2.75
C VAL A 56 -5.30 23.50 -2.64
N GLY A 57 -6.52 23.03 -2.35
CA GLY A 57 -7.04 21.78 -2.89
C GLY A 57 -7.03 20.59 -1.94
N GLU A 58 -8.17 20.38 -1.29
CA GLU A 58 -8.61 19.06 -0.83
C GLU A 58 -8.57 18.04 -1.98
N GLU A 59 -8.16 16.79 -1.69
CA GLU A 59 -8.93 15.56 -2.01
C GLU A 59 -8.08 14.29 -1.83
N SER A 60 -8.73 13.23 -1.31
CA SER A 60 -8.28 11.82 -1.20
C SER A 60 -7.94 11.30 0.21
N LYS A 61 -8.82 11.51 1.18
CA LYS A 61 -9.09 10.51 2.24
C LYS A 61 -10.60 10.26 2.40
N SER A 62 -11.31 10.09 1.28
CA SER A 62 -12.60 9.40 1.26
C SER A 62 -12.36 7.91 1.01
N LEU A 63 -11.94 7.20 2.05
CA LEU A 63 -12.16 5.76 2.26
C LEU A 63 -12.17 5.52 3.78
N LYS A 64 -12.89 6.35 4.54
CA LYS A 64 -13.50 5.86 5.78
C LYS A 64 -14.70 5.06 5.32
N ALA A 65 -14.59 3.73 5.40
CA ALA A 65 -15.76 2.85 5.31
C ALA A 65 -16.85 3.41 6.25
N PRO A 66 -18.11 3.52 5.81
CA PRO A 66 -19.21 3.98 6.66
C PRO A 66 -19.30 3.16 7.95
N ASP A 67 -19.22 3.89 9.06
CA ASP A 67 -19.61 3.47 10.41
C ASP A 67 -21.12 3.26 10.39
N GLU A 68 -21.56 2.00 10.28
CA GLU A 68 -22.95 1.60 10.43
C GLU A 68 -23.30 1.62 11.92
N ASN A 69 -23.84 2.75 12.38
CA ASN A 69 -24.50 2.82 13.68
C ASN A 69 -25.88 3.46 13.54
N LYS A 70 -26.86 2.82 14.18
CA LYS A 70 -28.20 3.31 14.59
C LYS A 70 -29.39 3.09 13.68
N GLU A 71 -30.03 1.94 13.87
CA GLU A 71 -31.49 1.77 13.90
C GLU A 71 -31.74 0.52 14.77
N LYS A 72 -32.31 0.54 15.98
CA LYS A 72 -33.62 1.07 16.38
C LYS A 72 -33.60 1.39 17.89
N ASP A 73 -33.63 2.67 18.22
CA ASP A 73 -34.26 3.16 19.44
C ASP A 73 -35.55 3.87 19.01
N THR A 74 -36.62 3.09 18.87
CA THR A 74 -37.99 3.63 18.83
C THR A 74 -38.69 3.17 20.09
N ARG A 75 -38.31 3.79 21.21
CA ARG A 75 -39.21 4.04 22.33
C ARG A 75 -40.08 5.25 21.99
N HIS A 76 -41.34 5.16 22.44
CA HIS A 76 -42.48 6.07 22.23
C HIS A 76 -43.13 5.85 20.85
N GLU A 77 -44.36 5.36 20.75
CA GLU A 77 -45.60 5.82 21.40
C GLU A 77 -46.40 4.60 21.94
N GLY A 78 -47.15 4.66 23.04
CA GLY A 78 -48.38 5.44 23.19
C GLY A 78 -49.57 4.50 23.03
#